data_AF-A0A5C7J273-F1
#
_entry.id   AF-A0A5C7J273-F1
#
_cell.length_a   1.000
_cell.length_b   1.000
_cell.length_c   1.000
_cell.angle_alpha   90.00
_cell.angle_beta   90.00
_cell.angle_gamma   90.00
#
_symmetry.space_group_name_H-M   'P 1'
#
loop_
_entity.id
_entity.type
_entity.pdbx_description
1 polymer ?
#
loop_
_entity_poly.entity_id
_entity_poly.type
_entity_poly.pdbx_seq_one_letter_code
_entity_poly.pdbx_strand_id
1 'polypeptide(L)'
;MGQPQSKPRFPQPGDHIYCQRKGGLYDHHGIYVGDGMVIHLRGAAKKLGELPGCHKCGDKRVENGEIAKVCIDCFLDGGTLQIFDYGVPLLEFIARKRGTCCQRDSKPPHEVISTATDLLERNGFGPYDMLANNCEHFAVYCKTGSAASFQIEGHIATGPAGMLAGAAVVAAFGVSKGVSKTSSSW
;
A
#
# COMPACT_ATOMS: atom_id res chain seq x y z
N MET A 1 14.03 23.72 -4.22
CA MET A 1 14.99 22.71 -3.69
C MET A 1 14.47 21.36 -4.12
N GLY A 2 15.19 20.65 -4.99
CA GLY A 2 14.75 19.34 -5.51
C GLY A 2 14.77 18.32 -4.39
N GLN A 3 13.70 17.53 -4.26
CA GLN A 3 13.65 16.41 -3.32
C GLN A 3 14.77 15.42 -3.68
N PRO A 4 15.46 14.82 -2.69
CA PRO A 4 16.36 13.71 -2.97
C PRO A 4 15.51 12.54 -3.48
N GLN A 5 15.41 12.41 -4.79
CA GLN A 5 14.87 11.21 -5.41
C GLN A 5 15.86 10.08 -5.14
N SER A 6 15.37 8.93 -4.68
CA SER A 6 16.17 7.71 -4.70
C SER A 6 16.75 7.55 -6.11
N LYS A 7 18.07 7.27 -6.21
CA LYS A 7 18.81 7.24 -7.48
C LYS A 7 18.01 6.46 -8.54
N PRO A 8 17.93 6.95 -9.80
CA PRO A 8 17.22 6.23 -10.84
C PRO A 8 17.83 4.84 -10.99
N ARG A 9 17.05 3.83 -10.64
CA ARG A 9 17.38 2.42 -10.80
C ARG A 9 16.20 1.71 -11.44
N PHE A 10 16.49 0.61 -12.13
CA PHE A 10 15.44 -0.27 -12.62
C PHE A 10 14.66 -0.86 -11.45
N PRO A 11 13.33 -1.04 -11.58
CA PRO A 11 12.53 -1.66 -10.55
C PRO A 11 12.93 -3.13 -10.42
N GLN A 12 13.03 -3.58 -9.18
CA GLN A 12 13.30 -4.97 -8.81
C GLN A 12 11.99 -5.63 -8.35
N PRO A 13 11.80 -6.94 -8.59
CA PRO A 13 10.63 -7.66 -8.08
C PRO A 13 10.42 -7.38 -6.59
N GLY A 14 9.19 -7.04 -6.20
CA GLY A 14 8.81 -6.65 -4.84
C GLY A 14 8.95 -5.15 -4.54
N ASP A 15 9.43 -4.33 -5.48
CA ASP A 15 9.41 -2.87 -5.31
C ASP A 15 7.97 -2.33 -5.34
N HIS A 16 7.71 -1.40 -4.42
CA HIS A 16 6.55 -0.53 -4.51
C HIS A 16 6.94 0.63 -5.42
N ILE A 17 6.24 0.72 -6.54
CA ILE A 17 6.45 1.75 -7.56
C ILE A 17 5.24 2.65 -7.66
N TYR A 18 5.47 3.89 -8.06
CA TYR A 18 4.41 4.84 -8.30
C TYR A 18 4.71 5.74 -9.51
N CYS A 19 3.67 6.37 -10.04
CA CYS A 19 3.80 7.42 -11.03
C CYS A 19 2.75 8.52 -10.82
N GLN A 20 3.08 9.74 -11.19
CA GLN A 20 2.13 10.84 -11.16
C GLN A 20 1.08 10.68 -12.26
N ARG A 21 -0.18 10.96 -11.93
CA ARG A 21 -1.31 10.94 -12.85
C ARG A 21 -1.97 12.31 -12.97
N LYS A 22 -2.61 12.55 -14.13
CA LYS A 22 -3.34 13.79 -14.45
C LYS A 22 -2.55 15.07 -14.13
N GLY A 23 -1.27 15.12 -14.54
CA GLY A 23 -0.42 16.29 -14.30
C GLY A 23 0.01 16.50 -12.84
N GLY A 24 0.02 15.43 -12.02
CA GLY A 24 0.48 15.48 -10.63
C GLY A 24 -0.63 15.63 -9.59
N LEU A 25 -1.90 15.54 -10.00
CA LEU A 25 -3.05 15.60 -9.10
C LEU A 25 -3.08 14.44 -8.08
N TYR A 26 -2.55 13.28 -8.46
CA TYR A 26 -2.38 12.15 -7.54
C TYR A 26 -1.24 11.24 -8.01
N ASP A 27 -0.73 10.42 -7.09
CA ASP A 27 0.22 9.36 -7.37
C ASP A 27 -0.54 8.03 -7.49
N HIS A 28 -0.19 7.23 -8.50
CA HIS A 28 -0.77 5.90 -8.73
C HIS A 28 0.25 4.84 -8.37
N HIS A 29 -0.14 3.94 -7.47
CA HIS A 29 0.76 3.01 -6.80
C HIS A 29 0.55 1.56 -7.23
N GLY A 30 1.61 0.76 -7.20
CA GLY A 30 1.57 -0.66 -7.51
C GLY A 30 2.81 -1.41 -7.04
N ILE A 31 2.75 -2.73 -7.13
CA ILE A 31 3.86 -3.64 -6.82
C ILE A 31 4.42 -4.19 -8.11
N TYR A 32 5.71 -3.95 -8.37
CA TYR A 32 6.39 -4.60 -9.48
C TYR A 32 6.66 -6.07 -9.12
N VAL A 33 6.20 -7.00 -9.96
CA VAL A 33 6.26 -8.45 -9.67
C VAL A 33 7.27 -9.21 -10.53
N GLY A 34 8.11 -8.48 -11.28
CA GLY A 34 9.05 -9.07 -12.23
C GLY A 34 8.51 -9.13 -13.65
N ASP A 35 9.37 -9.49 -14.60
CA ASP A 35 9.05 -9.67 -16.03
C ASP A 35 8.32 -8.50 -16.68
N GLY A 36 8.59 -7.28 -16.21
CA GLY A 36 7.94 -6.07 -16.72
C GLY A 36 6.48 -5.93 -16.29
N MET A 37 6.03 -6.67 -15.28
CA MET A 37 4.64 -6.71 -14.81
C MET A 37 4.45 -6.03 -13.46
N VAL A 38 3.26 -5.47 -13.26
CA VAL A 38 2.86 -4.72 -12.06
C VAL A 38 1.47 -5.16 -11.64
N ILE A 39 1.30 -5.48 -10.36
CA ILE A 39 -0.01 -5.68 -9.73
C ILE A 39 -0.41 -4.40 -9.01
N HIS A 40 -1.62 -3.90 -9.27
CA HIS A 40 -2.10 -2.68 -8.66
C HIS A 40 -3.62 -2.66 -8.49
N LEU A 41 -4.08 -1.84 -7.54
CA LEU A 41 -5.49 -1.51 -7.39
C LEU A 41 -5.89 -0.44 -8.42
N ARG A 42 -6.86 -0.76 -9.27
CA ARG A 42 -7.58 0.09 -10.21
C ARG A 42 -8.82 0.62 -9.48
N GLY A 43 -8.70 1.79 -8.83
CA GLY A 43 -9.82 2.36 -8.07
C GLY A 43 -11.15 2.42 -8.85
N ALA A 44 -12.27 2.44 -8.12
CA ALA A 44 -13.65 2.27 -8.61
C ALA A 44 -14.05 3.09 -9.86
N ALA A 45 -13.43 4.25 -10.14
CA ALA A 45 -13.70 5.02 -11.36
C ALA A 45 -13.25 4.32 -12.66
N LYS A 46 -12.48 3.23 -12.60
CA LYS A 46 -12.22 2.34 -13.74
C LYS A 46 -13.22 1.17 -13.85
N LYS A 47 -14.39 1.23 -13.21
CA LYS A 47 -15.46 0.24 -13.43
C LYS A 47 -16.06 0.25 -14.84
N LEU A 48 -15.67 1.13 -15.75
CA LEU A 48 -16.22 1.15 -17.10
C LEU A 48 -15.11 1.37 -18.14
N GLY A 49 -14.76 0.30 -18.85
CA GLY A 49 -13.93 0.29 -20.04
C GLY A 49 -12.90 -0.83 -20.01
N GLU A 50 -12.98 -1.76 -20.98
CA GLU A 50 -11.86 -2.64 -21.30
C GLU A 50 -10.62 -1.77 -21.52
N LEU A 51 -9.52 -2.08 -20.83
CA LEU A 51 -8.25 -1.42 -21.14
C LEU A 51 -7.91 -1.75 -22.60
N PRO A 52 -7.49 -0.78 -23.43
CA PRO A 52 -7.13 -1.06 -24.81
C PRO A 52 -6.11 -2.20 -24.87
N GLY A 53 -6.23 -3.02 -25.91
CA GLY A 53 -5.35 -4.17 -26.14
C GLY A 53 -3.89 -3.75 -26.09
N CYS A 54 -3.07 -4.49 -25.36
CA CYS A 54 -1.64 -4.21 -25.22
C CYS A 54 -0.83 -5.44 -25.62
N HIS A 55 -0.06 -5.32 -26.70
CA HIS A 55 0.81 -6.40 -27.19
C HIS A 55 1.86 -6.84 -26.17
N LYS A 56 2.34 -5.93 -25.29
CA LYS A 56 3.30 -6.27 -24.23
C LYS A 56 2.67 -7.02 -23.08
N CYS A 57 1.41 -6.74 -22.79
CA CYS A 57 0.66 -7.50 -21.80
C CYS A 57 0.36 -8.91 -22.33
N GLY A 58 -0.20 -8.99 -23.54
CA GLY A 58 -0.74 -10.24 -24.09
C GLY A 58 -1.62 -10.97 -23.08
N ASP A 59 -1.45 -12.29 -23.02
CA ASP A 59 -2.19 -13.18 -22.11
C ASP A 59 -1.75 -13.05 -20.64
N LYS A 60 -0.68 -12.29 -20.36
CA LYS A 60 -0.23 -12.05 -18.97
C LYS A 60 -1.11 -11.01 -18.26
N ARG A 61 -1.97 -10.27 -18.98
CA ARG A 61 -2.93 -9.35 -18.34
C ARG A 61 -3.94 -10.18 -17.56
N VAL A 62 -4.11 -9.84 -16.29
CA VAL A 62 -5.13 -10.45 -15.43
C VAL A 62 -5.89 -9.33 -14.74
N GLU A 63 -7.21 -9.42 -14.74
CA GLU A 63 -8.08 -8.47 -14.05
C GLU A 63 -9.04 -9.27 -13.18
N ASN A 64 -9.13 -8.91 -11.90
CA ASN A 64 -10.06 -9.52 -10.97
C ASN A 64 -10.60 -8.45 -10.02
N GLY A 65 -11.86 -8.08 -10.24
CA GLY A 65 -12.50 -6.94 -9.57
C GLY A 65 -11.72 -5.65 -9.79
N GLU A 66 -11.27 -5.03 -8.70
CA GLU A 66 -10.53 -3.77 -8.73
C GLU A 66 -9.02 -3.96 -8.81
N ILE A 67 -8.49 -5.19 -8.80
CA ILE A 67 -7.06 -5.44 -8.84
C ILE A 67 -6.70 -5.97 -10.23
N ALA A 68 -5.58 -5.48 -10.79
CA ALA A 68 -5.10 -5.93 -12.08
C ALA A 68 -3.59 -6.15 -12.10
N LYS A 69 -3.17 -7.12 -12.91
CA LYS A 69 -1.81 -7.34 -13.35
C LYS A 69 -1.65 -6.84 -14.78
N VAL A 70 -0.80 -5.86 -15.00
CA VAL A 70 -0.53 -5.24 -16.31
C VAL A 70 0.97 -5.06 -16.54
N CYS A 71 1.40 -4.81 -17.77
CA CYS A 71 2.79 -4.43 -18.01
C CYS A 71 3.09 -3.03 -17.42
N ILE A 72 4.36 -2.77 -17.15
CA ILE A 72 4.83 -1.52 -16.57
C ILE A 72 4.43 -0.30 -17.41
N ASP A 73 4.41 -0.42 -18.74
CA ASP A 73 4.00 0.68 -19.62
C ASP A 73 2.51 1.02 -19.47
N CYS A 74 1.64 0.02 -19.34
CA CYS A 74 0.22 0.25 -19.07
C CYS A 74 0.00 0.82 -17.66
N PHE A 75 0.82 0.41 -16.69
CA PHE A 75 0.78 0.95 -15.34
C PHE A 75 1.22 2.42 -15.29
N LEU A 76 2.26 2.78 -16.06
CA LEU A 76 2.78 4.15 -16.11
C LEU A 76 1.89 5.07 -16.95
N ASP A 77 1.44 4.59 -18.12
CA ASP A 77 0.59 5.30 -19.10
C ASP A 77 1.09 6.74 -19.32
N GLY A 78 2.33 6.80 -19.81
CA GLY A 78 3.10 8.02 -20.08
C GLY A 78 3.76 8.65 -18.84
N GLY A 79 3.42 8.20 -17.63
CA GLY A 79 4.01 8.69 -16.39
C GLY A 79 5.48 8.30 -16.20
N THR A 80 6.17 9.06 -15.35
CA THR A 80 7.55 8.72 -14.94
C THR A 80 7.52 7.72 -13.79
N LEU A 81 8.29 6.64 -13.95
CA LEU A 81 8.49 5.64 -12.89
C LEU A 81 9.20 6.27 -11.69
N GLN A 82 8.67 6.01 -10.50
CA GLN A 82 9.28 6.35 -9.22
C GLN A 82 9.22 5.13 -8.29
N ILE A 83 10.17 5.04 -7.37
CA ILE A 83 10.26 3.95 -6.38
C ILE A 83 9.93 4.54 -5.01
N PHE A 84 9.02 3.88 -4.31
CA PHE A 84 8.60 4.26 -2.97
C PHE A 84 9.59 3.73 -1.93
N ASP A 85 10.07 4.61 -1.05
CA ASP A 85 11.10 4.26 -0.07
C ASP A 85 10.50 3.79 1.27
N TYR A 86 11.08 2.74 1.85
CA TYR A 86 10.70 2.17 3.15
C TYR A 86 11.86 2.33 4.14
N GLY A 87 11.57 2.30 5.44
CA GLY A 87 12.58 2.45 6.50
C GLY A 87 13.21 3.83 6.57
N VAL A 88 12.55 4.87 6.04
CA VAL A 88 13.13 6.23 6.06
C VAL A 88 13.07 6.82 7.47
N PRO A 89 14.07 7.62 7.90
CA PRO A 89 14.03 8.30 9.20
C PRO A 89 12.86 9.29 9.31
N LEU A 90 12.37 9.56 10.53
CA LEU A 90 11.25 10.46 10.81
C LEU A 90 11.39 11.84 10.15
N LEU A 91 12.60 12.42 10.19
CA LEU A 91 12.83 13.74 9.60
C LEU A 91 12.67 13.70 8.07
N GLU A 92 13.11 12.62 7.42
CA GLU A 92 12.92 12.44 5.98
C GLU A 92 11.45 12.20 5.64
N PHE A 93 10.76 11.38 6.45
CA PHE A 93 9.33 11.13 6.30
C PHE A 93 8.50 12.42 6.38
N ILE A 94 8.79 13.29 7.36
CA ILE A 94 8.12 14.59 7.52
C ILE A 94 8.45 15.55 6.36
N ALA A 95 9.68 15.51 5.85
CA ALA A 95 10.12 16.43 4.80
C ALA A 95 9.64 16.03 3.38
N ARG A 96 9.31 14.76 3.14
CA ARG A 96 8.93 14.25 1.82
C ARG A 96 7.44 14.43 1.53
N LYS A 97 7.10 14.46 0.23
CA LYS A 97 5.71 14.45 -0.21
C LYS A 97 5.02 13.19 0.33
N ARG A 98 3.81 13.32 0.87
CA ARG A 98 2.97 12.16 1.26
C ARG A 98 2.79 11.21 0.07
N GLY A 99 2.73 9.91 0.34
CA GLY A 99 2.65 8.89 -0.71
C GLY A 99 3.97 8.66 -1.45
N THR A 100 5.13 9.02 -0.91
CA THR A 100 6.43 8.74 -1.56
C THR A 100 7.41 7.94 -0.72
N CYS A 101 7.14 7.80 0.58
CA CYS A 101 7.96 7.03 1.50
C CYS A 101 7.17 6.60 2.75
N CYS A 102 7.75 5.68 3.52
CA CYS A 102 7.23 5.20 4.80
C CYS A 102 8.38 4.87 5.76
N GLN A 103 8.19 5.13 7.06
CA GLN A 103 9.18 4.77 8.10
C GLN A 103 9.22 3.26 8.38
N ARG A 104 8.17 2.52 8.02
CA ARG A 104 8.10 1.07 8.27
C ARG A 104 9.07 0.32 7.38
N ASP A 105 9.58 -0.79 7.90
CA ASP A 105 10.35 -1.74 7.11
C ASP A 105 9.46 -2.51 6.13
N SER A 106 10.06 -2.89 5.01
CA SER A 106 9.45 -3.78 4.04
C SER A 106 9.68 -5.24 4.43
N LYS A 107 8.66 -6.08 4.21
CA LYS A 107 8.82 -7.52 4.07
C LYS A 107 9.82 -7.88 2.97
N PRO A 108 10.41 -9.09 2.99
CA PRO A 108 11.22 -9.60 1.89
C PRO A 108 10.46 -9.61 0.55
N PRO A 109 11.14 -9.39 -0.59
CA PRO A 109 10.49 -9.29 -1.91
C PRO A 109 9.53 -10.43 -2.26
N HIS A 110 9.89 -11.67 -1.95
CA HIS A 110 9.05 -12.84 -2.27
C HIS A 110 7.71 -12.84 -1.51
N GLU A 111 7.70 -12.38 -0.25
CA GLU A 111 6.46 -12.24 0.52
C GLU A 111 5.58 -11.10 -0.01
N VAL A 112 6.19 -10.01 -0.44
CA VAL A 112 5.48 -8.87 -1.05
C VAL A 112 4.76 -9.32 -2.33
N ILE A 113 5.48 -10.03 -3.20
CA ILE A 113 4.94 -10.56 -4.46
C ILE A 113 3.84 -11.58 -4.18
N SER A 114 4.06 -12.49 -3.23
CA SER A 114 3.06 -13.47 -2.79
C SER A 114 1.79 -12.78 -2.29
N THR A 115 1.92 -11.78 -1.43
CA THR A 115 0.78 -11.00 -0.90
C THR A 115 0.00 -10.30 -2.02
N ALA A 116 0.70 -9.64 -2.96
CA ALA A 116 0.05 -8.95 -4.07
C ALA A 116 -0.68 -9.93 -5.01
N THR A 117 -0.10 -11.11 -5.24
CA THR A 117 -0.69 -12.17 -6.09
C THR A 117 -1.91 -12.78 -5.42
N ASP A 118 -1.83 -13.12 -4.14
CA ASP A 118 -2.95 -13.63 -3.35
C ASP A 118 -4.15 -12.67 -3.36
N LEU A 119 -3.89 -11.36 -3.22
CA LEU A 119 -4.94 -10.34 -3.26
C LEU A 119 -5.60 -10.23 -4.63
N LEU A 120 -4.82 -10.30 -5.71
CA LEU A 120 -5.33 -10.34 -7.08
C LEU A 120 -6.20 -11.58 -7.31
N GLU A 121 -5.74 -12.77 -6.90
CA GLU A 121 -6.46 -14.02 -7.12
C GLU A 121 -7.76 -14.11 -6.32
N ARG A 122 -7.74 -13.65 -5.07
CA ARG A 122 -8.91 -13.71 -4.18
C ARG A 122 -9.87 -12.52 -4.33
N ASN A 123 -9.54 -11.52 -5.16
CA ASN A 123 -10.23 -10.23 -5.24
C ASN A 123 -10.41 -9.58 -3.84
N GLY A 124 -9.35 -9.69 -3.03
CA GLY A 124 -9.47 -9.73 -1.57
C GLY A 124 -9.10 -8.47 -0.80
N PHE A 125 -9.10 -7.28 -1.42
CA PHE A 125 -8.72 -6.03 -0.74
C PHE A 125 -9.90 -5.21 -0.18
N GLY A 126 -11.15 -5.63 -0.47
CA GLY A 126 -12.40 -5.04 0.03
C GLY A 126 -12.83 -3.75 -0.72
N PRO A 127 -14.12 -3.37 -0.67
CA PRO A 127 -14.59 -2.13 -1.28
C PRO A 127 -14.24 -0.95 -0.37
N TYR A 128 -13.21 -0.19 -0.73
CA TYR A 128 -12.95 1.11 -0.09
C TYR A 128 -12.88 2.20 -1.15
N ASP A 129 -13.57 3.31 -0.85
CA ASP A 129 -13.76 4.46 -1.73
C ASP A 129 -12.58 5.45 -1.68
N MET A 130 -12.36 6.19 -2.78
CA MET A 130 -11.36 7.27 -3.03
C MET A 130 -9.93 6.90 -3.51
N LEU A 131 -9.89 6.47 -4.79
CA LEU A 131 -9.02 6.84 -5.94
C LEU A 131 -7.48 6.97 -5.86
N ALA A 132 -6.86 7.33 -4.73
CA ALA A 132 -5.39 7.48 -4.65
C ALA A 132 -4.82 6.86 -3.37
N ASN A 133 -5.47 7.14 -2.23
CA ASN A 133 -5.08 6.53 -0.96
C ASN A 133 -5.21 5.00 -1.02
N ASN A 134 -6.19 4.47 -1.76
CA ASN A 134 -6.42 3.03 -1.75
C ASN A 134 -5.36 2.24 -2.53
N CYS A 135 -4.79 2.79 -3.61
CA CYS A 135 -3.68 2.11 -4.30
C CYS A 135 -2.38 2.22 -3.50
N GLU A 136 -2.14 3.35 -2.83
CA GLU A 136 -1.04 3.48 -1.86
C GLU A 136 -1.21 2.47 -0.72
N HIS A 137 -2.40 2.40 -0.12
CA HIS A 137 -2.73 1.47 0.96
C HIS A 137 -2.56 0.03 0.53
N PHE A 138 -3.01 -0.32 -0.69
CA PHE A 138 -2.80 -1.65 -1.26
C PHE A 138 -1.31 -2.00 -1.34
N ALA A 139 -0.50 -1.12 -1.92
CA ALA A 139 0.92 -1.37 -2.07
C ALA A 139 1.64 -1.40 -0.71
N VAL A 140 1.30 -0.50 0.21
CA VAL A 140 1.82 -0.50 1.58
C VAL A 140 1.41 -1.76 2.34
N TYR A 141 0.17 -2.23 2.19
CA TYR A 141 -0.27 -3.49 2.79
C TYR A 141 0.52 -4.68 2.23
N CYS A 142 0.78 -4.74 0.92
CA CYS A 142 1.64 -5.77 0.34
C CYS A 142 3.06 -5.71 0.93
N LYS A 143 3.59 -4.51 1.15
CA LYS A 143 4.95 -4.30 1.65
C LYS A 143 5.11 -4.58 3.14
N THR A 144 4.11 -4.31 3.97
CA THR A 144 4.27 -4.41 5.43
C THR A 144 3.33 -5.41 6.10
N GLY A 145 2.30 -5.90 5.41
CA GLY A 145 1.28 -6.79 5.98
C GLY A 145 0.35 -6.16 7.02
N SER A 146 0.31 -4.82 7.12
CA SER A 146 -0.53 -4.12 8.10
C SER A 146 -1.27 -2.95 7.45
N ALA A 147 -2.61 -3.03 7.47
CA ALA A 147 -3.52 -1.96 7.05
C ALA A 147 -3.75 -0.93 8.17
N ALA A 148 -3.49 -1.31 9.42
CA ALA A 148 -3.64 -0.45 10.59
C ALA A 148 -2.49 0.57 10.64
N SER A 149 -2.78 1.86 10.44
CA SER A 149 -2.07 3.03 11.04
C SER A 149 -1.95 4.30 10.17
N PHE A 150 -2.69 4.48 9.07
CA PHE A 150 -2.69 5.80 8.39
C PHE A 150 -3.29 6.96 9.23
N GLN A 151 -3.91 6.66 10.38
CA GLN A 151 -4.51 7.66 11.28
C GLN A 151 -3.69 7.97 12.54
N ILE A 152 -2.57 7.30 12.82
CA ILE A 152 -1.74 7.60 14.00
C ILE A 152 -0.29 7.78 13.60
N GLU A 153 -0.03 8.77 12.72
CA GLU A 153 1.30 9.41 12.61
C GLU A 153 1.21 10.79 11.94
N GLY A 154 0.07 11.48 12.13
CA GLY A 154 -0.19 12.83 11.59
C GLY A 154 -0.68 13.84 12.63
N HIS A 155 -0.68 13.48 13.93
CA HIS A 155 -1.13 14.33 15.03
C HIS A 155 0.02 14.86 15.91
N ILE A 156 1.26 14.90 15.39
CA ILE A 156 2.33 15.67 16.02
C ILE A 156 2.69 16.86 15.12
N ALA A 157 1.99 17.96 15.41
CA ALA A 157 2.39 19.36 15.24
C ALA A 157 2.75 19.87 13.83
N THR A 158 1.80 20.57 13.19
CA THR A 158 2.08 21.84 12.47
C THR A 158 0.86 22.77 12.54
N GLY A 159 0.61 23.29 13.73
CA GLY A 159 -0.32 24.41 13.96
C GLY A 159 -0.10 24.94 15.38
N PRO A 160 -0.42 26.21 15.70
CA PRO A 160 -0.10 26.82 17.00
C PRO A 160 -0.82 26.21 18.23
N ALA A 161 -1.46 25.04 18.10
CA ALA A 161 -2.25 24.39 19.13
C ALA A 161 -1.83 22.92 19.37
N GLY A 162 -0.52 22.65 19.37
CA GLY A 162 0.01 21.33 19.71
C GLY A 162 -0.08 21.03 21.21
N MET A 163 -1.18 20.41 21.65
CA MET A 163 -1.27 19.79 22.98
C MET A 163 -2.02 18.45 22.94
N LEU A 164 -1.33 17.44 23.51
CA LEU A 164 -1.81 16.26 24.23
C LEU A 164 -2.09 14.93 23.49
N ALA A 165 -1.37 13.94 24.03
CA ALA A 165 -1.77 12.56 24.31
C ALA A 165 -1.25 11.47 23.37
N GLY A 166 -0.04 11.00 23.68
CA GLY A 166 0.29 9.59 23.49
C GLY A 166 -0.58 8.74 24.42
N ALA A 167 -1.22 7.71 23.86
CA ALA A 167 -1.89 6.68 24.64
C ALA A 167 -1.40 5.31 24.16
N ALA A 168 -0.68 4.62 25.05
CA ALA A 168 -0.33 3.22 24.93
C ALA A 168 -1.61 2.37 24.83
N VAL A 169 -1.69 1.45 23.87
CA VAL A 169 -2.76 0.44 23.84
C VAL A 169 -2.22 -0.85 24.44
N VAL A 170 -2.67 -1.14 25.66
CA VAL A 170 -2.50 -2.42 26.34
C VAL A 170 -3.32 -3.47 25.58
N ALA A 171 -2.66 -4.52 25.09
CA ALA A 171 -3.32 -5.68 24.53
C ALA A 171 -4.03 -6.47 25.64
N ALA A 172 -5.36 -6.48 25.65
CA ALA A 172 -6.14 -7.37 26.51
C ALA A 172 -6.59 -8.59 25.70
N PHE A 173 -5.75 -9.63 25.64
CA PHE A 173 -6.23 -10.99 25.33
C PHE A 173 -6.83 -11.58 26.61
N GLY A 174 -8.13 -11.38 26.79
CA GLY A 174 -8.89 -12.03 27.84
C GLY A 174 -9.13 -13.51 27.50
N VAL A 175 -8.28 -14.39 28.02
CA VAL A 175 -8.56 -15.83 28.14
C VAL A 175 -9.52 -16.00 29.32
N SER A 176 -10.79 -16.35 29.07
CA SER A 176 -11.67 -16.83 30.13
C SER A 176 -11.52 -18.35 30.28
N LYS A 177 -10.71 -18.78 31.24
CA LYS A 177 -10.84 -20.11 31.89
C LYS A 177 -10.86 -19.94 33.40
N GLY A 178 -11.80 -20.63 34.05
CA GLY A 178 -11.86 -20.86 35.50
C GLY A 178 -13.31 -20.77 36.00
N VAL A 179 -14.07 -21.86 36.22
CA VAL A 179 -13.96 -23.00 37.16
C VAL A 179 -14.36 -22.66 38.61
N SER A 180 -15.50 -23.25 39.00
CA SER A 180 -15.91 -23.79 40.32
C SER A 180 -16.12 -22.87 41.53
N LYS A 181 -17.22 -23.09 42.27
CA LYS A 181 -17.19 -23.98 43.44
C LYS A 181 -18.59 -24.31 43.98
N THR A 182 -18.61 -25.48 44.59
CA THR A 182 -19.64 -26.16 45.36
C THR A 182 -19.93 -25.48 46.71
N SER A 183 -21.14 -25.63 47.22
CA SER A 183 -21.37 -25.91 48.65
C SER A 183 -22.72 -26.61 48.87
N SER A 184 -22.70 -27.52 49.83
CA SER A 184 -23.62 -28.62 50.14
C SER A 184 -24.59 -28.34 51.29
N SER A 185 -25.59 -29.24 51.42
CA SER A 185 -26.40 -29.61 52.62
C SER A 185 -27.28 -28.49 53.22
N TRP A 186 -28.55 -28.72 53.57
CA TRP A 186 -29.16 -29.86 54.27
C TRP A 186 -30.46 -30.33 53.62
#